data_AF-A0A918PS15-F1
#
_entry.id   AF-A0A918PS15-F1
#
_cell.length_a   1.000
_cell.length_b   1.000
_cell.length_c   1.000
_cell.angle_alpha   90.00
_cell.angle_beta   90.00
_cell.angle_gamma   90.00
#
_symmetry.space_group_name_H-M   'P 1'
#
loop_
_entity.id
_entity.type
_entity.pdbx_description
1 polymer ?
#
loop_
_entity_poly.entity_id
_entity_poly.type
_entity_poly.pdbx_seq_one_letter_code
_entity_poly.pdbx_strand_id
1 'polypeptide(L)'
;MLVYPSAIALSTAHLRHLSRELAAQRREIGSRWRRLTPGRQALLVLAHLRCGDTYAQLAAAFGIGIATVYRYIREAIDVLAVLRPTLDEAMVPDRIRAV
;
A
#
# COMPACT_ATOMS: atom_id res chain seq x y z
N MET A 1 -2.96 -19.85 -0.83
CA MET A 1 -4.20 -19.26 -0.30
C MET A 1 -3.85 -18.55 1.00
N LEU A 2 -3.66 -17.23 0.98
CA LEU A 2 -3.31 -16.43 2.17
C LEU A 2 -4.47 -15.47 2.42
N VAL A 3 -5.46 -15.98 3.14
CA VAL A 3 -6.57 -15.19 3.67
C VAL A 3 -6.03 -14.57 4.95
N TYR A 4 -5.78 -13.26 4.94
CA TYR A 4 -5.66 -12.51 6.19
C TYR A 4 -7.09 -12.36 6.74
N PRO A 5 -7.43 -12.98 7.89
CA PRO A 5 -8.78 -12.98 8.42
C PRO A 5 -9.00 -11.66 9.16
N SER A 6 -9.11 -10.61 8.39
CA SER A 6 -9.75 -9.37 8.83
C SER A 6 -10.67 -9.03 7.67
N ALA A 7 -11.97 -8.91 7.95
CA ALA A 7 -13.02 -8.62 7.00
C ALA A 7 -12.86 -7.20 6.43
N ILE A 8 -11.74 -6.95 5.74
CA ILE A 8 -11.54 -5.74 4.99
C ILE A 8 -12.20 -6.02 3.65
N ALA A 9 -13.30 -5.33 3.36
CA ALA A 9 -13.77 -5.15 1.99
C ALA A 9 -12.74 -4.27 1.24
N LEU A 10 -11.52 -4.78 1.10
CA LEU A 10 -10.46 -4.17 0.36
C LEU A 10 -10.78 -4.42 -1.10
N SER A 11 -11.05 -3.34 -1.85
CA SER A 11 -11.20 -3.45 -3.29
C SER A 11 -9.96 -4.15 -3.84
N THR A 12 -10.16 -5.33 -4.44
CA THR A 12 -9.10 -6.11 -5.11
C THR A 12 -8.36 -5.24 -6.13
N ALA A 13 -9.04 -4.22 -6.69
CA ALA A 13 -8.43 -3.23 -7.56
C ALA A 13 -7.37 -2.38 -6.85
N HIS A 14 -7.65 -1.84 -5.65
CA HIS A 14 -6.67 -1.05 -4.88
C HIS A 14 -5.46 -1.88 -4.45
N LEU A 15 -5.69 -3.12 -4.01
CA LEU A 15 -4.60 -4.03 -3.67
C LEU A 15 -3.72 -4.30 -4.89
N ARG A 16 -4.32 -4.62 -6.04
CA ARG A 16 -3.58 -4.88 -7.30
C ARG A 16 -2.85 -3.63 -7.79
N HIS A 17 -3.47 -2.46 -7.70
CA HIS A 17 -2.85 -1.20 -8.09
C HIS A 17 -1.62 -0.92 -7.23
N LEU A 18 -1.76 -0.84 -5.90
CA LEU A 18 -0.63 -0.59 -4.99
C LEU A 18 0.48 -1.65 -5.14
N SER A 19 0.13 -2.91 -5.37
CA SER A 19 1.11 -3.97 -5.62
C SER A 19 1.96 -3.72 -6.88
N ARG A 20 1.34 -3.18 -7.95
CA ARG A 20 2.03 -2.85 -9.20
C ARG A 20 2.98 -1.67 -9.02
N GLU A 21 2.51 -0.63 -8.35
CA GLU A 21 3.30 0.57 -8.09
C GLU A 21 4.52 0.25 -7.21
N LEU A 22 4.34 -0.53 -6.15
CA LEU A 22 5.44 -1.04 -5.33
C LEU A 22 6.43 -1.90 -6.14
N ALA A 23 5.92 -2.69 -7.09
CA ALA A 23 6.78 -3.49 -7.96
C ALA A 23 7.55 -2.63 -8.99
N ALA A 24 6.98 -1.51 -9.46
CA ALA A 24 7.68 -0.53 -10.28
C ALA A 24 8.78 0.17 -9.47
N GLN A 25 8.42 0.73 -8.32
CA GLN A 25 9.36 1.42 -7.42
C GLN A 25 10.55 0.55 -7.00
N ARG A 26 10.30 -0.73 -6.68
CA ARG A 26 11.38 -1.67 -6.34
C ARG A 26 12.33 -1.96 -7.50
N ARG A 27 11.83 -1.93 -8.75
CA ARG A 27 12.66 -2.10 -9.95
C ARG A 27 13.54 -0.89 -10.18
N GLU A 28 13.00 0.31 -10.02
CA GLU A 28 13.73 1.58 -10.17
C GLU A 28 14.85 1.73 -9.12
N ILE A 29 14.57 1.42 -7.86
CA ILE A 29 15.55 1.51 -6.77
C ILE A 29 16.53 0.32 -6.78
N GLY A 30 16.29 -0.72 -7.59
CA GLY A 30 17.15 -1.92 -7.64
C GLY A 30 17.08 -2.77 -6.37
N SER A 31 15.91 -2.83 -5.71
CA SER A 31 15.76 -3.46 -4.41
C SER A 31 15.73 -4.99 -4.49
N ARG A 32 16.91 -5.62 -4.47
CA ARG A 32 17.10 -7.07 -4.69
C ARG A 32 16.63 -7.98 -3.54
N TRP A 33 16.52 -7.49 -2.31
CA TRP A 33 16.21 -8.33 -1.14
C TRP A 33 15.11 -7.73 -0.25
N ARG A 34 13.90 -8.30 -0.35
CA ARG A 34 12.73 -7.90 0.45
C ARG A 34 12.07 -9.13 1.06
N ARG A 35 11.72 -9.05 2.35
CA ARG A 35 11.07 -10.12 3.12
C ARG A 35 9.66 -10.45 2.63
N LEU A 36 8.96 -9.49 2.01
CA LEU A 36 7.59 -9.68 1.50
C LEU A 36 7.54 -9.39 0.00
N THR A 37 6.71 -10.14 -0.71
CA THR A 37 6.31 -9.84 -2.09
C THR A 37 5.59 -8.48 -2.13
N PRO A 38 5.59 -7.77 -3.28
CA PRO A 38 4.85 -6.51 -3.41
C PRO A 38 3.38 -6.63 -3.00
N GLY A 39 2.73 -7.74 -3.32
CA GLY A 39 1.35 -8.02 -2.90
C GLY A 39 1.17 -8.17 -1.39
N ARG A 40 2.08 -8.86 -0.71
CA ARG A 40 2.02 -8.97 0.76
C ARG A 40 2.39 -7.66 1.45
N GLN A 41 3.29 -6.86 0.87
CA GLN A 41 3.57 -5.50 1.34
C GLN A 41 2.32 -4.61 1.19
N ALA A 42 1.66 -4.64 0.04
CA ALA A 42 0.44 -3.88 -0.20
C ALA A 42 -0.66 -4.27 0.80
N LEU A 43 -0.85 -5.57 1.07
CA LEU A 43 -1.82 -6.04 2.06
C LEU A 43 -1.50 -5.53 3.47
N LEU A 44 -0.24 -5.62 3.89
CA LEU A 44 0.23 -5.10 5.19
C LEU A 44 -0.04 -3.60 5.33
N VAL A 45 0.26 -2.82 4.29
CA VAL A 45 0.06 -1.37 4.29
C VAL A 45 -1.41 -1.03 4.36
N LEU A 46 -2.24 -1.72 3.57
CA LEU A 46 -3.68 -1.46 3.56
C LEU A 46 -4.34 -1.87 4.88
N ALA A 47 -3.86 -2.93 5.54
CA ALA A 47 -4.27 -3.27 6.91
C ALA A 47 -3.94 -2.14 7.89
N HIS A 48 -2.74 -1.56 7.81
CA HIS A 48 -2.37 -0.41 8.63
C HIS A 48 -3.25 0.84 8.35
N LEU A 49 -3.38 1.23 7.07
CA LEU A 49 -4.08 2.46 6.69
C LEU A 49 -5.59 2.38 6.88
N ARG A 50 -6.19 1.19 6.70
CA ARG A 50 -7.65 1.02 6.75
C ARG A 50 -8.15 0.60 8.12
N CYS A 51 -7.41 -0.25 8.83
CA CYS A 51 -7.83 -0.84 10.10
C CYS A 51 -7.09 -0.27 11.31
N GLY A 52 -6.03 0.50 11.09
CA GLY A 52 -5.23 1.05 12.20
C GLY A 52 -4.42 -0.01 12.94
N ASP A 53 -4.16 -1.17 12.31
CA ASP A 53 -3.37 -2.23 12.91
C ASP A 53 -2.00 -1.68 13.36
N THR A 54 -1.61 -2.00 14.59
CA THR A 54 -0.34 -1.55 15.15
C THR A 54 0.84 -2.25 14.46
N TYR A 55 2.02 -1.63 14.52
CA TYR A 55 3.23 -2.24 13.93
C TYR A 55 3.57 -3.60 14.56
N ALA A 56 3.26 -3.80 15.84
CA ALA A 56 3.47 -5.07 16.53
C ALA A 56 2.53 -6.17 16.02
N GLN A 57 1.24 -5.86 15.83
CA GLN A 57 0.27 -6.79 15.26
C GLN A 57 0.65 -7.19 13.83
N LEU A 58 1.05 -6.22 13.00
CA LEU A 58 1.50 -6.48 11.63
C LEU A 58 2.81 -7.29 11.59
N ALA A 59 3.75 -7.01 12.51
CA ALA A 59 5.00 -7.75 12.62
C ALA A 59 4.73 -9.23 12.91
N ALA A 60 3.86 -9.52 13.89
CA ALA A 60 3.45 -10.86 14.26
C ALA A 60 2.72 -11.56 13.10
N ALA A 61 1.73 -10.90 12.51
CA ALA A 61 0.91 -11.40 11.41
C ALA A 61 1.71 -11.80 10.16
N PHE A 62 2.74 -11.03 9.83
CA PHE A 62 3.54 -11.23 8.62
C PHE A 62 4.87 -11.95 8.87
N GLY A 63 5.20 -12.26 10.13
CA GLY A 63 6.45 -12.94 10.50
C GLY A 63 7.69 -12.11 10.19
N ILE A 64 7.62 -10.78 10.38
CA ILE A 64 8.72 -9.84 10.09
C ILE A 64 8.95 -8.90 11.28
N GLY A 65 10.14 -8.30 11.37
CA GLY A 65 10.43 -7.35 12.45
C GLY A 65 9.69 -6.02 12.30
N ILE A 66 9.41 -5.35 13.42
CA ILE A 66 8.73 -4.03 13.50
C ILE A 66 9.42 -2.99 12.61
N ALA A 67 10.76 -2.95 12.59
CA ALA A 67 11.50 -2.03 11.72
C ALA A 67 11.21 -2.27 10.22
N THR A 68 10.96 -3.54 9.83
CA THR A 68 10.58 -3.87 8.45
C THR A 68 9.15 -3.45 8.15
N VAL A 69 8.23 -3.59 9.11
CA VAL A 69 6.86 -3.06 9.01
C VAL A 69 6.89 -1.55 8.79
N TYR A 70 7.59 -0.82 9.64
CA TYR A 70 7.74 0.64 9.53
C TYR A 70 8.29 1.05 8.15
N ARG A 71 9.38 0.41 7.70
CA ARG A 71 9.97 0.67 6.39
C ARG A 71 8.97 0.44 5.25
N TYR A 72 8.21 -0.65 5.29
CA TYR A 72 7.24 -0.98 4.25
C TYR A 72 6.06 -0.03 4.19
N ILE A 73 5.61 0.45 5.35
CA ILE A 73 4.56 1.46 5.44
C ILE A 73 5.05 2.78 4.87
N ARG A 74 6.24 3.22 5.27
CA ARG A 74 6.85 4.45 4.75
C ARG A 74 7.03 4.42 3.23
N GLU A 75 7.60 3.35 2.69
CA GLU A 75 7.77 3.19 1.23
C GLU A 75 6.44 3.27 0.47
N ALA A 76 5.38 2.68 1.00
CA ALA A 76 4.08 2.74 0.34
C ALA A 76 3.43 4.11 0.46
N ILE A 77 3.64 4.84 1.57
CA ILE A 77 3.21 6.24 1.70
C ILE A 77 3.94 7.10 0.66
N ASP A 78 5.25 6.92 0.50
CA ASP A 78 6.04 7.67 -0.48
C ASP A 78 5.54 7.40 -1.92
N VAL A 79 5.27 6.14 -2.25
CA VAL A 79 4.67 5.75 -3.55
C VAL A 79 3.30 6.38 -3.76
N LEU A 80 2.42 6.33 -2.74
CA LEU A 80 1.09 6.92 -2.82
C LEU A 80 1.13 8.45 -2.90
N ALA A 81 2.13 9.10 -2.29
CA ALA A 81 2.31 10.55 -2.35
C ALA A 81 2.65 11.01 -3.76
N VAL A 82 3.44 10.24 -4.51
CA VAL A 82 3.75 10.51 -5.92
C VAL A 82 2.53 10.31 -6.82
N LEU A 83 1.66 9.35 -6.49
CA LEU A 83 0.47 9.00 -7.28
C LEU A 83 -0.74 9.91 -7.03
N ARG A 84 -0.70 10.79 -6.03
CA ARG A 84 -1.79 11.75 -5.86
C ARG A 84 -1.74 12.77 -7.00
N PRO A 85 -2.87 13.08 -7.66
CA PRO A 85 -2.94 14.32 -8.44
C PRO A 85 -2.52 15.46 -7.51
N THR A 86 -1.70 16.37 -8.03
CA THR A 86 -1.31 17.56 -7.28
C THR A 86 -2.57 18.31 -6.84
N LEU A 87 -2.50 19.05 -5.72
CA LEU A 87 -3.66 19.78 -5.19
C LEU A 87 -4.32 20.66 -6.29
N ASP A 88 -3.50 21.19 -7.20
CA ASP A 88 -3.91 21.94 -8.39
C ASP A 88 -4.72 21.09 -9.38
N GLU A 89 -4.27 19.88 -9.71
CA GLU A 89 -4.98 18.95 -10.60
C GLU A 89 -6.29 18.43 -9.98
N ALA A 90 -6.32 18.28 -8.65
CA ALA A 90 -7.50 17.85 -7.90
C ALA A 90 -8.51 18.99 -7.66
N MET A 91 -8.07 20.25 -7.72
CA MET A 91 -8.92 21.43 -7.58
C MET A 91 -9.55 21.88 -8.92
N VAL A 92 -9.22 21.25 -10.04
CA VAL A 92 -10.00 21.45 -11.27
C VAL A 92 -11.43 20.99 -10.98
N PRO A 93 -12.42 21.91 -10.95
CA PRO A 93 -13.77 21.54 -10.57
C PRO A 93 -14.27 20.47 -11.54
N ASP A 94 -14.69 19.34 -10.97
CA ASP A 94 -15.36 18.26 -11.68
C ASP A 94 -16.58 18.88 -12.37
N ARG A 95 -16.46 19.19 -13.67
CA ARG A 95 -17.62 19.60 -14.45
C ARG A 95 -18.49 18.36 -14.55
N ILE A 96 -19.45 18.30 -13.63
CA ILE A 96 -20.60 17.41 -13.66
C ILE A 96 -21.05 17.32 -15.12
N ARG A 97 -20.83 16.15 -15.71
CA ARG A 97 -21.33 15.80 -17.03
C ARG A 97 -22.83 15.57 -16.89
N ALA A 98 -23.59 16.66 -16.84
CA ALA A 98 -24.98 16.65 -17.23
C ALA A 98 -25.01 16.57 -18.75
N VAL A 99 -25.56 15.47 -19.27
CA VAL A 99 -26.46 15.31 -20.43
C VAL A 99 -26.58 13.81 -20.70
#